data_AF-A0A0Q2QU94-F1
#
_entry.id   AF-A0A0Q2QU94-F1
#
_cell.length_a   1.000
_cell.length_b   1.000
_cell.length_c   1.000
_cell.angle_alpha   90.00
_cell.angle_beta   90.00
_cell.angle_gamma   90.00
#
_symmetry.space_group_name_H-M   'P 1'
#
loop_
_entity.id
_entity.type
_entity.pdbx_description
1 polymer ?
#
loop_
_entity_poly.entity_id
_entity_poly.type
_entity_poly.pdbx_seq_one_letter_code
_entity_poly.pdbx_strand_id
1 'polypeptide(L)' 'MAFCVEVTQEGFLYKSELPLNECSSMVIQTVDEYKVNQLELNPIDISSLFFFSFGLVLLSYKSAWVVGVIKSVIGKI' A
#
# COMPACT_ATOMS: atom_id res chain seq x y z
N MET A 1 19.05 -11.38 13.97
CA MET A 1 19.67 -10.31 14.80
C MET A 1 18.60 -9.83 15.75
N ALA A 2 18.86 -9.78 17.06
CA ALA A 2 17.85 -9.35 18.03
C ALA A 2 17.72 -7.83 18.01
N PHE A 3 16.50 -7.33 17.85
CA PHE A 3 16.22 -5.90 17.92
C PHE A 3 15.36 -5.60 19.13
N CYS A 4 15.67 -4.46 19.75
CA CYS A 4 14.82 -3.86 20.76
C CYS A 4 13.57 -3.29 20.08
N VAL A 5 12.39 -3.64 20.57
CA VAL A 5 11.13 -3.11 20.05
C VAL A 5 10.33 -2.56 21.22
N GLU A 6 9.88 -1.32 21.07
CA GLU A 6 9.08 -0.63 22.09
C GLU A 6 7.70 -0.27 21.53
N VAL A 7 6.75 -0.07 22.44
CA VAL A 7 5.35 0.22 22.13
C VAL A 7 5.12 1.71 22.34
N THR A 8 4.61 2.41 21.33
CA THR A 8 4.18 3.81 21.47
C THR A 8 2.93 3.90 22.36
N GLN A 9 2.60 5.09 22.87
CA GLN A 9 1.36 5.29 23.65
C GLN A 9 0.09 4.93 22.87
N GLU A 10 0.17 4.91 21.55
CA GLU A 10 -0.91 4.56 20.61
C GLU A 10 -0.94 3.04 20.30
N GLY A 11 0.01 2.26 20.84
CA GLY A 11 0.06 0.81 20.67
C GLY A 11 0.88 0.33 19.46
N PHE A 12 1.60 1.21 18.76
CA PHE A 12 2.43 0.82 17.60
C PHE A 12 3.82 0.35 18.05
N LEU A 13 4.37 -0.63 17.33
CA LEU A 13 5.72 -1.14 17.56
C LEU A 13 6.75 -0.34 16.75
N TYR A 14 7.81 0.12 17.39
CA TYR A 14 8.95 0.74 16.71
C TYR A 14 10.28 0.15 17.18
N LYS A 15 11.29 0.19 16.31
CA LYS A 15 12.64 -0.25 16.63
C LYS A 15 13.32 0.81 17.51
N SER A 16 13.71 0.43 18.72
CA SER A 16 14.45 1.30 19.65
C SER A 16 15.95 1.07 19.50
N GLU A 17 16.76 2.12 19.71
CA GLU A 17 18.24 2.06 19.67
C GLU A 17 18.84 1.61 21.00
N LEU A 18 18.01 1.34 22.00
CA LEU A 18 18.44 0.91 23.33
C LEU A 18 19.17 -0.44 23.29
N PRO A 19 20.15 -0.63 24.20
CA PRO A 19 20.83 -1.91 24.36
C PRO A 19 19.85 -2.98 24.84
N LEU A 20 20.03 -4.22 24.37
CA LEU A 20 19.14 -5.37 24.64
C LEU A 20 18.83 -5.61 26.13
N ASN A 21 19.73 -5.18 27.03
CA ASN A 21 19.58 -5.35 28.48
C ASN A 21 18.54 -4.41 29.11
N GLU A 22 18.16 -3.33 28.43
CA GLU A 22 17.21 -2.32 28.92
C GLU A 22 15.87 -2.39 28.18
N CYS A 23 15.71 -3.34 27.26
CA CYS A 23 14.51 -3.49 26.47
C CYS A 23 13.36 -4.07 27.29
N SER A 24 12.22 -3.36 27.31
CA SER A 24 10.98 -3.87 27.89
C SER A 24 10.38 -5.04 27.10
N SER A 25 10.62 -5.10 25.80
CA SER A 25 10.21 -6.21 24.93
C SER A 25 11.24 -6.49 23.84
N MET A 26 11.42 -7.77 23.49
CA MET A 26 12.35 -8.22 22.47
C MET A 26 11.58 -8.96 21.37
N VAL A 27 11.86 -8.61 20.12
CA VAL A 27 11.42 -9.40 18.97
C VAL A 27 12.64 -10.03 18.32
N ILE A 28 12.73 -11.35 18.40
CA ILE A 28 13.77 -12.12 17.74
C ILE A 28 13.29 -12.37 16.31
N GLN A 29 13.70 -11.52 15.36
CA GLN A 29 13.56 -11.85 13.95
C GLN A 29 14.74 -12.72 13.51
N THR A 30 14.41 -13.88 12.98
CA THR A 30 15.38 -14.71 12.26
C THR A 30 15.81 -14.01 10.98
N VAL A 31 17.01 -14.34 10.47
CA VAL A 31 17.50 -13.77 9.20
C VAL A 31 16.55 -14.11 8.05
N ASP A 32 15.92 -15.28 8.11
CA ASP A 32 14.95 -15.73 7.11
C ASP A 32 13.65 -14.92 7.17
N GLU A 33 13.11 -14.61 8.35
CA GLU A 33 11.91 -13.77 8.48
C GLU A 33 12.14 -12.31 8.05
N TYR A 34 13.35 -11.77 8.24
CA TYR A 34 13.71 -10.44 7.75
C TYR A 34 13.71 -10.40 6.22
N LYS A 35 14.26 -11.44 5.58
CA LYS A 35 14.32 -11.53 4.11
C LYS A 35 12.95 -11.77 3.47
N VAL A 36 12.04 -12.48 4.15
CA VAL A 36 10.69 -12.76 3.63
C VAL A 36 9.81 -11.50 3.61
N ASN A 37 9.99 -10.58 4.55
CA ASN A 37 9.15 -9.38 4.67
C ASN A 37 9.67 -8.16 3.89
N GLN A 38 10.85 -8.25 3.28
CA GLN A 38 11.37 -7.21 2.39
C GLN A 38 10.96 -7.51 0.95
N LEU A 39 9.66 -7.38 0.66
CA LEU A 39 9.22 -7.14 -0.70
C LEU A 39 9.73 -5.75 -1.08
N GLU A 40 10.87 -5.68 -1.75
CA GLU A 40 11.32 -4.49 -2.46
C GLU A 40 10.30 -4.19 -3.56
N LEU A 41 9.24 -3.50 -3.19
CA LEU A 41 8.25 -3.02 -4.12
C LEU A 41 8.91 -1.97 -4.99
N ASN A 42 9.19 -2.33 -6.24
CA ASN A 42 9.73 -1.41 -7.23
C ASN A 42 8.75 -0.24 -7.40
N PRO A 43 9.17 1.02 -7.17
CA PRO A 43 8.32 2.20 -7.32
C PRO A 43 7.68 2.29 -8.72
N ILE A 44 8.37 1.75 -9.74
CA ILE A 44 7.89 1.70 -11.12
C ILE A 44 6.67 0.76 -11.22
N ASP A 45 6.71 -0.40 -10.57
CA ASP A 45 5.61 -1.37 -10.62
C ASP A 45 4.38 -0.82 -9.88
N ILE A 46 4.56 -0.21 -8.71
CA ILE A 46 3.46 0.45 -7.98
C ILE A 46 2.85 1.56 -8.83
N SER A 47 3.67 2.47 -9.37
CA SER A 47 3.16 3.59 -10.16
C SER A 47 2.41 3.10 -11.41
N SER A 48 2.91 2.07 -12.10
CA SER A 48 2.24 1.50 -13.27
C SER A 48 0.85 0.94 -12.96
N LEU A 49 0.71 0.22 -11.83
CA LEU A 49 -0.56 -0.32 -11.35
C LEU A 49 -1.57 0.78 -11.00
N PHE A 50 -1.10 1.84 -10.34
CA PHE A 50 -1.93 3.00 -10.01
C PHE A 50 -2.38 3.75 -11.26
N PHE A 51 -1.48 4.03 -12.20
CA PHE A 51 -1.81 4.72 -13.45
C PHE A 51 -2.79 3.91 -14.30
N PHE A 52 -2.60 2.60 -14.42
CA PHE A 52 -3.51 1.74 -15.16
C PHE A 52 -4.91 1.73 -14.56
N SER A 53 -5.00 1.60 -13.22
CA SER A 53 -6.28 1.61 -12.49
C SER A 53 -7.02 2.94 -12.66
N PHE A 54 -6.32 4.07 -12.51
CA PHE A 54 -6.91 5.40 -12.75
C PHE A 54 -7.33 5.60 -14.21
N GLY A 55 -6.54 5.11 -15.16
CA GLY A 55 -6.86 5.15 -16.59
C GLY A 55 -8.16 4.43 -16.92
N LEU A 56 -8.36 3.22 -16.37
CA LEU A 56 -9.60 2.46 -16.53
C LEU A 56 -10.83 3.19 -15.98
N VAL A 57 -10.70 3.85 -14.83
CA VAL A 57 -11.80 4.64 -14.24
C VAL A 57 -12.16 5.81 -15.15
N LEU A 58 -11.19 6.52 -15.70
CA LEU A 58 -11.45 7.64 -16.61
C LEU A 58 -12.07 7.18 -17.93
N LEU A 59 -11.60 6.07 -18.50
CA LEU A 59 -12.16 5.48 -19.72
C LEU A 59 -13.61 5.00 -19.51
N SER A 60 -13.88 4.33 -18.39
CA SER A 60 -15.23 3.87 -18.07
C SER A 60 -16.19 5.06 -17.86
N TYR A 61 -15.76 6.12 -17.17
CA TYR A 61 -16.54 7.36 -17.06
C TYR A 61 -16.86 7.99 -18.42
N LYS A 62 -15.86 8.10 -19.32
CA LYS A 62 -16.08 8.64 -20.66
C LYS A 62 -17.05 7.78 -21.48
N SER A 63 -16.90 6.46 -21.43
CA SER A 63 -17.80 5.54 -22.14
C SER A 63 -19.24 5.63 -21.63
N ALA A 64 -19.44 5.72 -20.31
CA ALA A 64 -20.76 5.91 -19.71
C ALA A 64 -21.40 7.24 -20.13
N TRP A 65 -20.61 8.32 -20.19
CA TRP A 65 -21.08 9.62 -20.65
C TRP A 65 -21.51 9.58 -22.12
N VAL A 66 -20.71 8.97 -23.00
CA VAL A 66 -21.03 8.81 -24.43
C VAL A 66 -22.34 8.03 -24.62
N VAL A 67 -22.52 6.92 -23.89
CA VAL A 67 -23.76 6.13 -23.93
C VAL A 67 -24.95 6.97 -23.45
N GLY A 68 -24.79 7.76 -22.37
CA GLY A 68 -25.82 8.66 -21.87
C GLY A 68 -26.22 9.73 -22.90
N VAL A 69 -25.24 10.32 -23.59
CA VAL A 69 -25.48 11.34 -24.63
C VAL A 69 -26.19 10.73 -25.84
N ILE A 70 -25.74 9.58 -26.35
CA ILE A 70 -26.38 8.89 -27.49
C ILE A 70 -27.83 8.53 -27.15
N LYS A 71 -28.09 8.02 -25.94
CA LYS A 71 -29.44 7.69 -25.49
C LYS A 71 -30.34 8.93 -25.40
N SER A 72 -29.79 10.08 -24.98
CA SER A 72 -30.52 11.36 -24.94
C SER A 72 -30.85 11.91 -26.33
N VAL A 73 -29.97 11.70 -27.31
CA VAL A 73 -30.20 12.13 -28.71
C VAL A 73 -31.25 11.25 -29.38
N ILE A 74 -31.19 9.93 -29.19
CA ILE A 74 -32.19 9.00 -29.75
C ILE A 74 -33.58 9.22 -29.13
N GLY A 75 -33.68 9.49 -27.83
CA GLY A 75 -34.97 9.77 -27.19
C GLY A 75 -35.59 11.14 -27.54
N LYS A 76 -34.88 11.98 -28.30
CA LYS A 76 -35.36 13.29 -28.79
C LYS A 76 -35.75 13.27 -30.28
N ILE A 77 -35.46 12.19 -31.00
CA ILE A 77 -35.93 11.92 -32.37
C ILE A 77 -37.26 11.17 -32.24
#